data_AF-A0A7C2A9E6-F1
#
_entry.id   AF-A0A7C2A9E6-F1
#
_cell.length_a   1.000
_cell.length_b   1.000
_cell.length_c   1.000
_cell.angle_alpha   90.00
_cell.angle_beta   90.00
_cell.angle_gamma   90.00
#
_symmetry.space_group_name_H-M   'P 1'
#
loop_
_entity.id
_entity.type
_entity.pdbx_description
1 polymer ?
#
loop_
_entity_poly.entity_id
_entity_poly.type
_entity_poly.pdbx_seq_one_letter_code
_entity_poly.pdbx_strand_id
1 'polypeptide(L)'
;MFLPQFEVYHENLHTSYLNLSNFINFLKNDLFTGYIQIKTSEKECLIFLDHGQVINTFEILNNEYKFLSLEGILSNINEGIVNVYRLPEETAPFWANLVTAEILYPNLSTDFTDLIRLLHKLKREEITGWAEIILSGNEKSFIYFQNGIVIGTCSSWKNWLFEKGEAHLPEITERTSEAVFNVYKLPLEQISTNINLENITNFFQEYLAVLEKIIGEKNFSLLWRQKGVEKAEKYPFLDPFANEFEYKEGKIAFYGDASEKELLEALKEVCTEIIKHNKDLEKKIVQEASYLKQKYKIFIENTGLSSLLGI
;
A
#
# COMPACT_ATOMS: atom_id res chain seq x y z
N MET A 1 -17.72 -12.03 -2.90
CA MET A 1 -17.32 -10.61 -2.85
C MET A 1 -16.93 -10.30 -1.42
N PHE A 2 -15.69 -9.92 -1.17
CA PHE A 2 -15.15 -9.68 0.18
C PHE A 2 -14.98 -8.18 0.48
N LEU A 3 -15.03 -7.32 -0.55
CA LEU A 3 -15.11 -5.87 -0.41
C LEU A 3 -16.57 -5.46 -0.11
N PRO A 4 -16.80 -4.62 0.90
CA PRO A 4 -18.11 -4.08 1.20
C PRO A 4 -18.49 -2.97 0.20
N GLN A 5 -19.75 -2.56 0.21
CA GLN A 5 -20.20 -1.37 -0.51
C GLN A 5 -19.84 -0.13 0.30
N PHE A 6 -19.06 0.75 -0.31
CA PHE A 6 -18.63 2.02 0.28
C PHE A 6 -19.44 3.20 -0.25
N GLU A 7 -19.23 4.37 0.34
CA GLU A 7 -19.81 5.63 -0.12
C GLU A 7 -19.38 5.91 -1.57
N VAL A 8 -20.37 6.14 -2.44
CA VAL A 8 -20.15 6.45 -3.84
C VAL A 8 -19.66 7.89 -3.99
N TYR A 9 -18.56 8.08 -4.71
CA TYR A 9 -18.10 9.40 -5.15
C TYR A 9 -18.55 9.70 -6.58
N HIS A 10 -18.34 8.74 -7.49
CA HIS A 10 -18.85 8.75 -8.86
C HIS A 10 -19.26 7.33 -9.24
N GLU A 11 -20.31 7.17 -10.05
CA GLU A 11 -20.75 5.85 -10.51
C GLU A 11 -21.24 5.90 -11.94
N ASN A 12 -21.21 4.75 -12.60
CA ASN A 12 -21.77 4.52 -13.93
C ASN A 12 -21.17 5.42 -15.02
N LEU A 13 -19.88 5.76 -14.91
CA LEU A 13 -19.16 6.54 -15.93
C LEU A 13 -18.64 5.61 -17.02
N HIS A 14 -19.12 5.78 -18.26
CA HIS A 14 -18.65 4.97 -19.38
C HIS A 14 -17.29 5.46 -19.89
N THR A 15 -16.35 4.55 -20.14
CA THR A 15 -15.01 4.93 -20.65
C THR A 15 -15.07 5.62 -22.02
N SER A 16 -16.10 5.40 -22.84
CA SER A 16 -16.29 6.13 -24.12
C SER A 16 -16.46 7.64 -23.96
N TYR A 17 -16.82 8.12 -22.76
CA TYR A 17 -17.00 9.54 -22.46
C TYR A 17 -15.95 10.07 -21.48
N LEU A 18 -15.02 9.23 -21.03
CA LEU A 18 -14.08 9.54 -19.96
C LEU A 18 -12.63 9.29 -20.41
N ASN A 19 -11.80 10.33 -20.37
CA ASN A 19 -10.36 10.14 -20.44
C ASN A 19 -9.86 9.69 -19.06
N LEU A 20 -9.61 8.37 -18.92
CA LEU A 20 -9.20 7.75 -17.66
C LEU A 20 -7.94 8.39 -17.06
N SER A 21 -6.91 8.66 -17.87
CA SER A 21 -5.66 9.25 -17.39
C SER A 21 -5.88 10.64 -16.79
N ASN A 22 -6.66 11.49 -17.47
CA ASN A 22 -7.00 12.82 -16.95
C ASN A 22 -7.87 12.73 -15.69
N PHE A 23 -8.81 11.79 -15.66
CA PHE A 23 -9.67 11.59 -14.50
C PHE A 23 -8.90 11.12 -13.26
N ILE A 24 -7.97 10.19 -13.44
CA ILE A 24 -7.08 9.73 -12.36
C ILE A 24 -6.20 10.89 -11.89
N ASN A 25 -5.61 11.66 -12.81
CA ASN A 25 -4.80 12.84 -12.45
C ASN A 25 -5.61 13.89 -11.67
N PHE A 26 -6.88 14.08 -12.02
CA PHE A 26 -7.79 14.92 -11.25
C PHE A 26 -7.94 14.39 -9.81
N LEU A 27 -8.20 13.09 -9.62
CA LEU A 27 -8.30 12.48 -8.28
C LEU A 27 -6.98 12.56 -7.50
N LYS A 28 -5.84 12.38 -8.18
CA LYS A 28 -4.50 12.57 -7.57
C LYS A 28 -4.33 14.00 -7.04
N ASN A 29 -4.68 15.01 -7.83
CA ASN A 29 -4.54 16.42 -7.46
C ASN A 29 -5.52 16.85 -6.37
N ASP A 30 -6.69 16.21 -6.29
CA ASP A 30 -7.71 16.47 -5.25
C ASP A 30 -7.40 15.75 -3.93
N LEU A 31 -6.23 15.11 -3.80
CA LEU A 31 -5.82 14.33 -2.64
C LEU A 31 -6.87 13.26 -2.26
N PHE A 32 -7.47 12.63 -3.27
CA PHE A 32 -8.54 11.66 -3.07
C PHE A 32 -8.06 10.40 -2.34
N THR A 33 -8.82 9.96 -1.34
CA THR A 33 -8.65 8.67 -0.65
C THR A 33 -9.85 7.77 -0.96
N GLY A 34 -9.59 6.63 -1.59
CA GLY A 34 -10.65 5.75 -2.08
C GLY A 34 -10.14 4.72 -3.07
N TYR A 35 -11.04 4.19 -3.89
CA TYR A 35 -10.64 3.38 -5.03
C TYR A 35 -11.52 3.62 -6.25
N ILE A 36 -10.92 3.40 -7.40
CA ILE A 36 -11.57 3.38 -8.70
C ILE A 36 -11.78 1.92 -9.06
N GLN A 37 -12.99 1.58 -9.45
CA GLN A 37 -13.37 0.29 -9.98
C GLN A 37 -13.70 0.45 -11.45
N ILE A 38 -13.06 -0.35 -12.30
CA ILE A 38 -13.34 -0.39 -13.73
C ILE A 38 -13.83 -1.79 -14.08
N LYS A 39 -15.12 -1.91 -14.40
CA LYS A 39 -15.74 -3.17 -14.80
C LYS A 39 -15.84 -3.26 -16.31
N THR A 40 -15.29 -4.31 -16.88
CA THR A 40 -15.47 -4.67 -18.29
C THR A 40 -16.37 -5.90 -18.40
N SER A 41 -16.58 -6.40 -19.62
CA SER A 41 -17.30 -7.66 -19.84
C SER A 41 -16.58 -8.90 -19.31
N GLU A 42 -15.25 -8.83 -19.15
CA GLU A 42 -14.40 -9.99 -18.85
C GLU A 42 -13.76 -9.90 -17.47
N LYS A 43 -13.47 -8.69 -17.00
CA LYS A 43 -12.62 -8.45 -15.83
C LYS A 43 -13.02 -7.21 -15.05
N GLU A 44 -12.49 -7.13 -13.84
CA GLU A 44 -12.65 -5.98 -12.95
C GLU A 44 -11.26 -5.49 -12.54
N CYS A 45 -10.97 -4.20 -12.73
CA CYS A 45 -9.73 -3.57 -12.29
C CYS A 45 -10.00 -2.64 -11.12
N LEU A 46 -9.18 -2.72 -10.08
CA LEU A 46 -9.23 -1.83 -8.92
C LEU A 46 -7.95 -1.00 -8.83
N ILE A 47 -8.11 0.30 -8.63
CA ILE A 47 -7.02 1.27 -8.42
C ILE A 47 -7.28 1.96 -7.08
N PHE A 48 -6.45 1.71 -6.08
CA PHE A 48 -6.57 2.31 -4.76
C PHE A 48 -5.73 3.58 -4.67
N LEU A 49 -6.29 4.62 -4.08
CA LEU A 49 -5.63 5.88 -3.80
C LEU A 49 -5.70 6.22 -2.32
N ASP A 50 -4.60 6.78 -1.80
CA ASP A 50 -4.52 7.39 -0.47
C ASP A 50 -3.91 8.78 -0.61
N HIS A 51 -4.68 9.81 -0.26
CA HIS A 51 -4.29 11.21 -0.40
C HIS A 51 -3.76 11.55 -1.80
N GLY A 52 -4.39 10.99 -2.83
CA GLY A 52 -4.02 11.18 -4.22
C GLY A 52 -2.80 10.37 -4.69
N GLN A 53 -2.16 9.60 -3.80
CA GLN A 53 -1.12 8.64 -4.20
C GLN A 53 -1.77 7.31 -4.56
N VAL A 54 -1.39 6.73 -5.69
CA VAL A 54 -1.83 5.36 -6.03
C VAL A 54 -1.06 4.39 -5.13
N ILE A 55 -1.79 3.59 -4.36
CA ILE A 55 -1.20 2.70 -3.36
C ILE A 55 -1.24 1.23 -3.75
N ASN A 56 -2.21 0.83 -4.59
CA ASN A 56 -2.22 -0.50 -5.17
C ASN A 56 -3.14 -0.56 -6.38
N THR A 57 -2.83 -1.50 -7.28
CA THR A 57 -3.52 -1.69 -8.54
C THR A 57 -3.55 -3.16 -8.88
N PHE A 58 -4.74 -3.72 -9.09
CA PHE A 58 -4.86 -5.10 -9.50
C PHE A 58 -6.09 -5.34 -10.39
N GLU A 59 -5.96 -6.38 -11.19
CA GLU A 59 -7.02 -6.93 -12.03
C GLU A 59 -7.57 -8.19 -11.38
N ILE A 60 -8.88 -8.38 -11.46
CA ILE A 60 -9.59 -9.59 -11.08
C ILE A 60 -10.17 -10.20 -12.35
N LEU A 61 -9.79 -11.45 -12.63
CA LEU A 61 -10.29 -12.25 -13.73
C LEU A 61 -10.54 -13.68 -13.23
N ASN A 62 -11.73 -14.23 -13.45
CA ASN A 62 -12.09 -15.59 -13.02
C ASN A 62 -11.83 -15.88 -11.52
N ASN A 63 -12.08 -14.90 -10.64
CA ASN A 63 -11.77 -14.93 -9.20
C ASN A 63 -10.28 -15.01 -8.83
N GLU A 64 -9.38 -14.93 -9.80
CA GLU A 64 -7.96 -14.74 -9.55
C GLU A 64 -7.62 -13.25 -9.65
N TYR A 65 -6.67 -12.81 -8.82
CA TYR A 65 -6.18 -11.44 -8.87
C TYR A 65 -4.74 -11.41 -9.39
N LYS A 66 -4.40 -10.30 -10.06
CA LYS A 66 -3.06 -10.03 -10.52
C LYS A 66 -2.72 -8.57 -10.29
N PHE A 67 -1.65 -8.31 -9.54
CA PHE A 67 -1.09 -6.97 -9.42
C PHE A 67 -0.53 -6.51 -10.76
N LEU A 68 -0.83 -5.26 -11.11
CA LEU A 68 -0.39 -4.61 -12.34
C LEU A 68 0.04 -3.19 -12.01
N SER A 69 0.89 -2.56 -12.82
CA SER A 69 1.10 -1.12 -12.72
C SER A 69 -0.14 -0.35 -13.17
N LEU A 70 -0.22 0.93 -12.82
CA LEU A 70 -1.28 1.80 -13.31
C LEU A 70 -1.31 1.84 -14.85
N GLU A 71 -0.16 1.97 -15.49
CA GLU A 71 -0.02 1.95 -16.95
C GLU A 71 -0.48 0.62 -17.53
N GLY A 72 -0.17 -0.49 -16.86
CA GLY A 72 -0.61 -1.82 -17.27
C GLY A 72 -2.13 -2.00 -17.18
N ILE A 73 -2.80 -1.37 -16.23
CA ILE A 73 -4.27 -1.32 -16.20
C ILE A 73 -4.79 -0.47 -17.35
N LEU A 74 -4.26 0.75 -17.51
CA LEU A 74 -4.73 1.70 -18.52
C LEU A 74 -4.54 1.22 -19.96
N SER A 75 -3.45 0.50 -20.25
CA SER A 75 -3.20 -0.05 -21.58
C SER A 75 -4.13 -1.22 -21.95
N ASN A 76 -4.73 -1.87 -20.95
CA ASN A 76 -5.54 -3.07 -21.10
C ASN A 76 -7.05 -2.83 -20.92
N ILE A 77 -7.48 -1.56 -20.90
CA ILE A 77 -8.88 -1.16 -20.79
C ILE A 77 -9.28 -0.38 -22.04
N ASN A 78 -10.15 -1.00 -22.84
CA ASN A 78 -10.73 -0.37 -24.03
C ASN A 78 -12.14 0.17 -23.74
N GLU A 79 -12.99 -0.64 -23.09
CA GLU A 79 -14.38 -0.32 -22.80
C GLU A 79 -14.76 -0.83 -21.41
N GLY A 80 -15.50 -0.03 -20.64
CA GLY A 80 -15.98 -0.42 -19.32
C GLY A 80 -16.77 0.66 -18.61
N ILE A 81 -17.25 0.29 -17.43
CA ILE A 81 -17.95 1.17 -16.49
C ILE A 81 -17.01 1.49 -15.34
N VAL A 82 -16.84 2.79 -15.08
CA VAL A 82 -15.99 3.33 -14.04
C VAL A 82 -16.87 3.79 -12.88
N ASN A 83 -16.56 3.26 -11.70
CA ASN A 83 -17.12 3.67 -10.42
C ASN A 83 -15.98 4.13 -9.51
N VAL A 84 -16.25 5.06 -8.61
CA VAL A 84 -15.30 5.62 -7.66
C VAL A 84 -15.96 5.66 -6.30
N TYR A 85 -15.28 5.10 -5.31
CA TYR A 85 -15.81 4.97 -3.96
C TYR A 85 -14.84 5.60 -2.96
N ARG A 86 -15.39 6.34 -1.98
CA ARG A 86 -14.61 6.87 -0.87
C ARG A 86 -14.32 5.77 0.14
N LEU A 87 -13.08 5.72 0.59
CA LEU A 87 -12.72 4.86 1.72
C LEU A 87 -12.66 5.69 3.01
N PRO A 88 -12.95 5.08 4.17
CA PRO A 88 -12.71 5.72 5.45
C PRO A 88 -11.24 6.13 5.58
N GLU A 89 -11.00 7.30 6.18
CA GLU A 89 -9.65 7.82 6.45
C GLU A 89 -8.75 6.77 7.12
N GLU A 90 -7.47 6.75 6.73
CA GLU A 90 -6.42 5.87 7.25
C GLU A 90 -6.62 4.35 7.00
N THR A 91 -7.69 3.94 6.30
CA THR A 91 -7.96 2.52 6.01
C THR A 91 -7.61 2.10 4.58
N ALA A 92 -7.27 3.04 3.69
CA ALA A 92 -6.99 2.71 2.29
C ALA A 92 -5.92 1.62 2.09
N PRO A 93 -4.77 1.62 2.81
CA PRO A 93 -3.78 0.55 2.72
C PRO A 93 -4.32 -0.84 3.10
N PHE A 94 -5.25 -0.91 4.05
CA PHE A 94 -5.89 -2.17 4.42
C PHE A 94 -6.72 -2.74 3.26
N TRP A 95 -7.60 -1.92 2.67
CA TRP A 95 -8.47 -2.35 1.57
C TRP A 95 -7.69 -2.68 0.31
N ALA A 96 -6.64 -1.90 0.03
CA ALA A 96 -5.76 -2.08 -1.12
C ALA A 96 -5.01 -3.42 -1.11
N ASN A 97 -4.83 -4.03 0.06
CA ASN A 97 -4.14 -5.31 0.22
C ASN A 97 -5.08 -6.47 0.56
N LEU A 98 -6.40 -6.24 0.60
CA LEU A 98 -7.36 -7.22 1.10
C LEU A 98 -7.32 -8.57 0.37
N VAL A 99 -6.98 -8.54 -0.93
CA VAL A 99 -6.81 -9.73 -1.79
C VAL A 99 -5.66 -10.65 -1.39
N THR A 100 -4.70 -10.15 -0.62
CA THR A 100 -3.51 -10.92 -0.26
C THR A 100 -3.64 -11.68 1.05
N ALA A 101 -4.80 -11.58 1.69
CA ALA A 101 -5.02 -12.20 2.98
C ALA A 101 -4.89 -13.72 2.90
N GLU A 102 -4.15 -14.29 3.84
CA GLU A 102 -3.98 -15.73 4.01
C GLU A 102 -4.91 -16.25 5.09
N ILE A 103 -5.39 -17.48 4.95
CA ILE A 103 -6.24 -18.08 5.99
C ILE A 103 -5.41 -18.36 7.25
N LEU A 104 -5.80 -17.75 8.36
CA LEU A 104 -5.17 -17.91 9.67
C LEU A 104 -5.88 -18.98 10.49
N TYR A 105 -7.21 -18.88 10.60
CA TYR A 105 -8.03 -19.84 11.32
C TYR A 105 -9.20 -20.29 10.44
N PRO A 106 -9.14 -21.50 9.86
CA PRO A 106 -10.24 -22.04 9.07
C PRO A 106 -11.30 -22.70 9.96
N ASN A 107 -12.57 -22.58 9.55
CA ASN A 107 -13.70 -23.40 10.02
C ASN A 107 -13.89 -23.48 11.54
N LEU A 108 -13.77 -22.35 12.25
CA LEU A 108 -14.05 -22.30 13.68
C LEU A 108 -15.57 -22.33 13.94
N SER A 109 -16.09 -23.46 14.41
CA SER A 109 -17.51 -23.58 14.78
C SER A 109 -17.82 -22.91 16.12
N THR A 110 -19.04 -22.37 16.24
CA THR A 110 -19.60 -21.85 17.49
C THR A 110 -19.73 -22.89 18.60
N ASP A 111 -19.65 -24.19 18.26
CA ASP A 111 -19.54 -25.27 19.25
C ASP A 111 -18.26 -25.20 20.09
N PHE A 112 -17.19 -24.59 19.56
CA PHE A 112 -15.86 -24.54 20.19
C PHE A 112 -15.45 -23.14 20.64
N THR A 113 -15.92 -22.08 19.96
CA THR A 113 -15.59 -20.69 20.29
C THR A 113 -16.74 -19.76 19.97
N ASP A 114 -16.99 -18.77 20.82
CA ASP A 114 -17.90 -17.66 20.50
C ASP A 114 -17.15 -16.50 19.82
N LEU A 115 -17.92 -15.60 19.19
CA LEU A 115 -17.39 -14.44 18.47
C LEU A 115 -16.62 -13.49 19.39
N ILE A 116 -17.07 -13.29 20.63
CA ILE A 116 -16.43 -12.36 21.58
C ILE A 116 -15.03 -12.87 21.96
N ARG A 117 -14.89 -14.17 22.25
CA ARG A 117 -13.61 -14.82 22.52
C ARG A 117 -12.68 -14.74 21.32
N LEU A 118 -13.21 -14.94 20.11
CA LEU A 118 -12.45 -14.80 18.88
C LEU A 118 -11.89 -13.37 18.75
N LEU A 119 -12.76 -12.35 18.83
CA LEU A 119 -12.34 -10.96 18.73
C LEU A 119 -11.32 -10.57 19.81
N HIS A 120 -11.49 -11.05 21.05
CA HIS A 120 -10.51 -10.85 22.12
C HIS A 120 -9.14 -11.45 21.79
N LYS A 121 -9.11 -12.64 21.17
CA LYS A 121 -7.88 -13.29 20.72
C LYS A 121 -7.21 -12.48 19.60
N LEU A 122 -7.98 -12.06 18.58
CA LEU A 122 -7.47 -11.25 17.46
C LEU A 122 -6.92 -9.91 17.94
N LYS A 123 -7.58 -9.29 18.93
CA LYS A 123 -7.14 -8.07 19.58
C LYS A 123 -5.81 -8.24 20.32
N ARG A 124 -5.69 -9.29 21.14
CA ARG A 124 -4.47 -9.58 21.92
C ARG A 124 -3.27 -9.89 21.03
N GLU A 125 -3.50 -10.51 19.88
CA GLU A 125 -2.46 -10.89 18.92
C GLU A 125 -2.23 -9.82 17.85
N GLU A 126 -2.86 -8.65 18.00
CA GLU A 126 -2.73 -7.49 17.11
C GLU A 126 -2.91 -7.85 15.62
N ILE A 127 -3.84 -8.77 15.34
CA ILE A 127 -4.03 -9.26 13.98
C ILE A 127 -4.60 -8.14 13.11
N THR A 128 -4.08 -8.01 11.90
CA THR A 128 -4.67 -7.19 10.82
C THR A 128 -5.22 -8.13 9.75
N GLY A 129 -6.48 -7.95 9.37
CA GLY A 129 -7.17 -8.82 8.44
C GLY A 129 -8.69 -8.75 8.60
N TRP A 130 -9.36 -9.87 8.32
CA TRP A 130 -10.81 -9.92 8.39
C TRP A 130 -11.32 -11.32 8.78
N ALA A 131 -12.53 -11.38 9.32
CA ALA A 131 -13.21 -12.62 9.63
C ALA A 131 -14.47 -12.75 8.77
N GLU A 132 -14.60 -13.87 8.05
CA GLU A 132 -15.87 -14.33 7.49
C GLU A 132 -16.67 -15.02 8.59
N ILE A 133 -17.94 -14.65 8.71
CA ILE A 133 -18.91 -15.30 9.57
C ILE A 133 -19.97 -15.89 8.65
N ILE A 134 -20.00 -17.22 8.58
CA ILE A 134 -21.01 -17.97 7.82
C ILE A 134 -22.09 -18.37 8.80
N LEU A 135 -23.31 -17.90 8.57
CA LEU A 135 -24.48 -18.16 9.41
C LEU A 135 -25.40 -19.19 8.76
N SER A 136 -26.30 -19.76 9.56
CA SER A 136 -27.41 -20.58 9.05
C SER A 136 -28.24 -19.82 8.00
N GLY A 137 -28.63 -20.51 6.92
CA GLY A 137 -29.44 -19.92 5.85
C GLY A 137 -28.67 -19.19 4.75
N ASN A 138 -27.35 -19.45 4.59
CA ASN A 138 -26.46 -18.80 3.64
C ASN A 138 -26.26 -17.29 3.88
N GLU A 139 -26.68 -16.77 5.03
CA GLU A 139 -26.32 -15.42 5.45
C GLU A 139 -24.83 -15.35 5.81
N LYS A 140 -24.22 -14.19 5.59
CA LYS A 140 -22.82 -13.97 5.89
C LYS A 140 -22.59 -12.57 6.44
N SER A 141 -21.59 -12.47 7.29
CA SER A 141 -21.06 -11.20 7.77
C SER A 141 -19.54 -11.19 7.66
N PHE A 142 -18.98 -10.01 7.46
CA PHE A 142 -17.55 -9.78 7.53
C PHE A 142 -17.25 -8.78 8.66
N ILE A 143 -16.18 -9.04 9.40
CA ILE A 143 -15.62 -8.12 10.39
C ILE A 143 -14.19 -7.83 9.97
N TYR A 144 -13.86 -6.56 9.83
CA TYR A 144 -12.54 -6.09 9.41
C TYR A 144 -11.80 -5.52 10.62
N PHE A 145 -10.52 -5.85 10.76
CA PHE A 145 -9.72 -5.42 11.89
C PHE A 145 -8.28 -5.06 11.48
N GLN A 146 -7.73 -4.05 12.15
CA GLN A 146 -6.38 -3.54 11.96
C GLN A 146 -5.71 -3.40 13.32
N ASN A 147 -4.54 -4.02 13.49
CA ASN A 147 -3.81 -4.13 14.75
C ASN A 147 -4.72 -4.62 15.90
N GLY A 148 -5.60 -5.57 15.59
CA GLY A 148 -6.55 -6.14 16.54
C GLY A 148 -7.76 -5.25 16.88
N ILE A 149 -7.87 -4.06 16.30
CA ILE A 149 -8.99 -3.13 16.48
C ILE A 149 -9.97 -3.30 15.33
N VAL A 150 -11.26 -3.43 15.63
CA VAL A 150 -12.29 -3.53 14.59
C VAL A 150 -12.47 -2.18 13.91
N ILE A 151 -12.27 -2.14 12.59
CA ILE A 151 -12.40 -0.92 11.78
C ILE A 151 -13.77 -0.83 11.10
N GLY A 152 -14.47 -1.96 10.96
CA GLY A 152 -15.84 -1.98 10.48
C GLY A 152 -16.37 -3.38 10.21
N THR A 153 -17.62 -3.42 9.77
CA THR A 153 -18.37 -4.64 9.47
C THR A 153 -19.17 -4.47 8.19
N CYS A 154 -19.56 -5.59 7.56
CA CYS A 154 -20.63 -5.59 6.56
C CYS A 154 -21.37 -6.92 6.59
N SER A 155 -22.64 -6.94 6.21
CA SER A 155 -23.48 -8.14 6.30
C SER A 155 -24.43 -8.27 5.12
N SER A 156 -24.77 -9.52 4.77
CA SER A 156 -25.65 -9.81 3.64
C SER A 156 -27.05 -9.21 3.80
N TRP A 157 -27.60 -9.20 5.02
CA TRP A 157 -28.92 -8.63 5.33
C TRP A 157 -28.94 -7.09 5.37
N LYS A 158 -27.78 -6.45 5.18
CA LYS A 158 -27.63 -5.00 5.04
C LYS A 158 -27.06 -4.60 3.68
N ASN A 159 -27.32 -5.41 2.65
CA ASN A 159 -26.87 -5.17 1.29
C ASN A 159 -25.34 -4.98 1.17
N TRP A 160 -24.56 -5.58 2.08
CA TRP A 160 -23.10 -5.46 2.13
C TRP A 160 -22.57 -4.05 2.37
N LEU A 161 -23.38 -3.12 2.88
CA LEU A 161 -22.94 -1.77 3.22
C LEU A 161 -21.81 -1.83 4.26
N PHE A 162 -20.75 -1.06 4.03
CA PHE A 162 -19.70 -0.88 5.03
C PHE A 162 -20.21 -0.05 6.20
N GLU A 163 -20.14 -0.60 7.40
CA GLU A 163 -20.47 0.08 8.63
C GLU A 163 -19.21 0.26 9.47
N LYS A 164 -18.83 1.52 9.75
CA LYS A 164 -17.59 1.86 10.43
C LYS A 164 -17.64 1.45 11.91
N GLY A 165 -16.55 0.86 12.40
CA GLY A 165 -16.35 0.52 13.80
C GLY A 165 -17.18 -0.67 14.30
N GLU A 166 -17.51 -0.66 15.59
CA GLU A 166 -18.05 -1.82 16.32
C GLU A 166 -19.58 -1.78 16.51
N ALA A 167 -20.27 -0.75 15.99
CA ALA A 167 -21.67 -0.48 16.31
C ALA A 167 -22.63 -1.65 16.02
N HIS A 168 -22.29 -2.50 15.05
CA HIS A 168 -23.12 -3.63 14.63
C HIS A 168 -22.61 -5.00 15.08
N LEU A 169 -21.52 -5.04 15.86
CA LEU A 169 -21.08 -6.29 16.48
C LEU A 169 -22.14 -6.95 17.38
N PRO A 170 -22.97 -6.22 18.16
CA PRO A 170 -24.02 -6.86 18.95
C PRO A 170 -25.03 -7.63 18.08
N GLU A 171 -25.48 -7.03 16.98
CA GLU A 171 -26.43 -7.66 16.04
C GLU A 171 -25.82 -8.90 15.39
N ILE A 172 -24.55 -8.84 14.98
CA ILE A 172 -23.84 -10.00 14.42
C ILE A 172 -23.71 -11.09 15.49
N THR A 173 -23.34 -10.73 16.73
CA THR A 173 -23.15 -11.68 17.82
C THR A 173 -24.44 -12.44 18.14
N GLU A 174 -25.58 -11.74 18.21
CA GLU A 174 -26.90 -12.35 18.44
C GLU A 174 -27.27 -13.39 17.38
N ARG A 175 -26.77 -13.25 16.15
CA ARG A 175 -27.01 -14.17 15.04
C ARG A 175 -26.05 -15.36 15.00
N THR A 176 -24.96 -15.33 15.75
CA THR A 176 -23.91 -16.38 15.73
C THR A 176 -24.20 -17.59 16.63
N SER A 177 -25.46 -17.99 16.79
CA SER A 177 -25.77 -19.21 17.57
C SER A 177 -25.24 -20.48 16.89
N GLU A 178 -25.39 -20.55 15.57
CA GLU A 178 -24.87 -21.62 14.71
C GLU A 178 -24.09 -20.97 13.57
N ALA A 179 -22.79 -20.82 13.76
CA ALA A 179 -21.94 -20.14 12.80
C ALA A 179 -20.58 -20.82 12.64
N VAL A 180 -19.98 -20.60 11.48
CA VAL A 180 -18.60 -20.97 11.18
C VAL A 180 -17.82 -19.71 10.88
N PHE A 181 -16.70 -19.53 11.59
CA PHE A 181 -15.80 -18.40 11.38
C PHE A 181 -14.57 -18.83 10.57
N ASN A 182 -14.24 -18.05 9.54
CA ASN A 182 -12.96 -18.12 8.84
C ASN A 182 -12.21 -16.83 9.08
N VAL A 183 -11.01 -16.89 9.65
CA VAL A 183 -10.18 -15.72 9.89
C VAL A 183 -9.07 -15.67 8.86
N TYR A 184 -8.93 -14.51 8.22
CA TYR A 184 -7.91 -14.20 7.26
C TYR A 184 -7.01 -13.11 7.82
N LYS A 185 -5.70 -13.28 7.64
CA LYS A 185 -4.68 -12.35 8.10
C LYS A 185 -3.97 -11.76 6.90
N LEU A 186 -3.79 -10.43 6.91
CA LEU A 186 -2.94 -9.77 5.95
C LEU A 186 -1.47 -10.00 6.33
N PRO A 187 -0.61 -10.45 5.39
CA PRO A 187 0.80 -10.60 5.66
C PRO A 187 1.44 -9.21 5.88
N LEU A 188 2.19 -9.07 6.98
CA LEU A 188 2.82 -7.81 7.39
C LEU A 188 3.77 -7.25 6.32
N GLU A 189 4.34 -8.11 5.48
CA GLU A 189 5.23 -7.77 4.38
C GLU A 189 4.52 -7.06 3.21
N GLN A 190 3.19 -7.15 3.11
CA GLN A 190 2.41 -6.53 2.03
C GLN A 190 1.54 -5.36 2.51
N ILE A 191 1.18 -5.31 3.80
CA ILE A 191 0.60 -4.10 4.41
C ILE A 191 1.65 -2.96 4.43
N SER A 192 2.93 -3.31 4.41
CA SER A 192 4.07 -2.39 4.32
C SER A 192 4.45 -1.98 2.89
N THR A 193 3.80 -2.49 1.84
CA THR A 193 4.20 -2.19 0.45
C THR A 193 3.35 -1.09 -0.18
N ASN A 194 3.85 0.13 -0.04
CA ASN A 194 3.91 1.05 -1.17
C ASN A 194 5.39 1.27 -1.59
N ILE A 195 6.21 0.23 -1.41
CA ILE A 195 7.57 0.16 -1.94
C ILE A 195 7.43 -0.19 -3.42
N ASN A 196 7.09 0.83 -4.21
CA ASN A 196 7.12 0.74 -5.66
C ASN A 196 8.30 1.58 -6.18
N LEU A 197 8.71 1.32 -7.41
CA LEU A 197 9.85 2.01 -8.02
C LEU A 197 9.69 3.54 -8.03
N GLU A 198 8.47 4.03 -8.24
CA GLU A 198 8.17 5.46 -8.28
C GLU A 198 8.42 6.12 -6.91
N ASN A 199 7.92 5.54 -5.81
CA ASN A 199 8.11 6.06 -4.47
C ASN A 199 9.57 6.02 -4.03
N ILE A 200 10.29 4.94 -4.35
CA ILE A 200 11.73 4.84 -4.09
C ILE A 200 12.48 5.94 -4.83
N THR A 201 12.29 6.03 -6.16
CA THR A 201 13.01 6.99 -6.98
C THR A 201 12.65 8.43 -6.63
N ASN A 202 11.37 8.75 -6.39
CA ASN A 202 10.96 10.09 -5.97
C ASN A 202 11.57 10.52 -4.64
N PHE A 203 11.51 9.66 -3.61
CA PHE A 203 12.14 9.96 -2.33
C PHE A 203 13.65 10.15 -2.47
N PHE A 204 14.35 9.21 -3.10
CA PHE A 204 15.80 9.27 -3.19
C PHE A 204 16.28 10.38 -4.12
N GLN A 205 15.57 10.74 -5.19
CA GLN A 205 15.93 11.91 -6.00
C GLN A 205 15.97 13.19 -5.17
N GLU A 206 14.92 13.45 -4.37
CA GLU A 206 14.88 14.63 -3.51
C GLU A 206 15.88 14.55 -2.36
N TYR A 207 16.08 13.36 -1.79
CA TYR A 207 17.04 13.16 -0.71
C TYR A 207 18.50 13.32 -1.17
N LEU A 208 18.86 12.75 -2.33
CA LEU A 208 20.19 12.89 -2.92
C LEU A 208 20.45 14.34 -3.36
N ALA A 209 19.45 15.07 -3.85
CA ALA A 209 19.57 16.50 -4.13
C ALA A 209 19.89 17.31 -2.86
N VAL A 210 19.32 16.95 -1.70
CA VAL A 210 19.69 17.55 -0.40
C VAL A 210 21.15 17.24 -0.05
N LEU A 211 21.59 15.99 -0.23
CA LEU A 211 23.00 15.62 0.00
C LEU A 211 23.95 16.38 -0.91
N GLU A 212 23.64 16.50 -2.22
CA GLU A 212 24.41 17.28 -3.19
C GLU A 212 24.53 18.74 -2.78
N LYS A 213 23.43 19.36 -2.33
CA LYS A 213 23.41 20.74 -1.85
C LYS A 213 24.31 20.93 -0.63
N ILE A 214 24.28 20.00 0.33
CA ILE A 214 25.03 20.13 1.59
C ILE A 214 26.52 19.82 1.41
N ILE A 215 26.86 18.80 0.64
CA ILE A 215 28.23 18.29 0.43
C ILE A 215 28.96 19.06 -0.69
N GLY A 216 28.20 19.59 -1.63
CA GLY A 216 28.69 20.19 -2.87
C GLY A 216 28.81 19.15 -4.00
N GLU A 217 28.26 19.48 -5.17
CA GLU A 217 28.11 18.58 -6.33
C GLU A 217 29.34 17.74 -6.64
N LYS A 218 30.52 18.38 -6.74
CA LYS A 218 31.77 17.68 -7.07
C LYS A 218 32.17 16.64 -6.02
N ASN A 219 32.04 16.98 -4.74
CA ASN A 219 32.41 16.10 -3.64
C ASN A 219 31.38 14.97 -3.48
N PHE A 220 30.10 15.30 -3.59
CA PHE A 220 29.03 14.31 -3.57
C PHE A 220 29.19 13.30 -4.71
N SER A 221 29.43 13.76 -5.93
CA SER A 221 29.59 12.88 -7.10
C SER A 221 30.77 11.91 -6.97
N LEU A 222 31.84 12.31 -6.27
CA LEU A 222 32.96 11.42 -5.95
C LEU A 222 32.57 10.39 -4.88
N LEU A 223 31.95 10.82 -3.78
CA LEU A 223 31.50 9.94 -2.69
C LEU A 223 30.46 8.94 -3.17
N TRP A 224 29.48 9.38 -3.96
CA TRP A 224 28.44 8.55 -4.54
C TRP A 224 29.04 7.42 -5.38
N ARG A 225 29.93 7.76 -6.31
CA ARG A 225 30.62 6.77 -7.15
C ARG A 225 31.47 5.81 -6.34
N GLN A 226 32.22 6.32 -5.36
CA GLN A 226 33.04 5.49 -4.48
C GLN A 226 32.18 4.49 -3.71
N LYS A 227 31.08 4.95 -3.09
CA LYS A 227 30.17 4.08 -2.33
C LYS A 227 29.38 3.12 -3.20
N GLY A 228 29.02 3.51 -4.42
CA GLY A 228 28.43 2.60 -5.41
C GLY A 228 29.35 1.42 -5.72
N VAL A 229 30.63 1.70 -6.05
CA VAL A 229 31.63 0.65 -6.32
C VAL A 229 31.88 -0.24 -5.09
N GLU A 230 31.98 0.34 -3.89
CA GLU A 230 32.14 -0.42 -2.64
C GLU A 230 30.95 -1.37 -2.38
N LYS A 231 29.76 -1.05 -2.90
CA LYS A 231 28.53 -1.84 -2.70
C LYS A 231 28.17 -2.73 -3.88
N ALA A 232 28.86 -2.60 -5.02
CA ALA A 232 28.59 -3.36 -6.24
C ALA A 232 28.72 -4.89 -6.06
N GLU A 233 29.55 -5.37 -5.13
CA GLU A 233 29.64 -6.81 -4.82
C GLU A 233 28.34 -7.35 -4.21
N LYS A 234 27.63 -6.53 -3.43
CA LYS A 234 26.34 -6.88 -2.80
C LYS A 234 25.15 -6.52 -3.69
N TYR A 235 25.25 -5.42 -4.43
CA TYR A 235 24.21 -4.87 -5.27
C TYR A 235 24.78 -4.60 -6.68
N PRO A 236 24.81 -5.62 -7.57
CA PRO A 236 25.48 -5.53 -8.87
C PRO A 236 25.05 -4.35 -9.73
N PHE A 237 23.77 -3.95 -9.65
CA PHE A 237 23.23 -2.81 -10.39
C PHE A 237 23.87 -1.46 -10.02
N LEU A 238 24.54 -1.35 -8.87
CA LEU A 238 25.29 -0.15 -8.48
C LEU A 238 26.66 -0.05 -9.16
N ASP A 239 27.11 -1.10 -9.86
CA ASP A 239 28.33 -1.04 -10.66
C ASP A 239 28.15 0.01 -11.79
N PRO A 240 28.99 1.07 -11.82
CA PRO A 240 28.94 2.07 -12.89
C PRO A 240 29.10 1.51 -14.30
N PHE A 241 29.63 0.29 -14.45
CA PHE A 241 29.82 -0.38 -15.74
C PHE A 241 28.63 -1.26 -16.14
N ALA A 242 27.71 -1.57 -15.24
CA ALA A 242 26.53 -2.40 -15.52
C ALA A 242 25.43 -1.63 -16.30
N ASN A 243 25.41 -0.30 -16.19
CA ASN A 243 24.37 0.58 -16.76
C ASN A 243 22.93 0.25 -16.31
N GLU A 244 22.77 -0.40 -15.17
CA GLU A 244 21.46 -0.77 -14.61
C GLU A 244 20.88 0.31 -13.69
N PHE A 245 21.73 1.14 -13.09
CA PHE A 245 21.32 2.27 -12.26
C PHE A 245 22.17 3.50 -12.60
N GLU A 246 21.52 4.64 -12.85
CA GLU A 246 22.18 5.93 -13.03
C GLU A 246 21.57 6.98 -12.12
N TYR A 247 22.43 7.72 -11.41
CA TYR A 247 22.05 8.96 -10.75
C TYR A 247 22.83 10.12 -11.36
N LYS A 248 22.09 11.12 -11.86
CA LYS A 248 22.68 12.31 -12.49
C LYS A 248 21.79 13.52 -12.32
N GLU A 249 22.37 14.62 -11.81
CA GLU A 249 21.70 15.92 -11.67
C GLU A 249 20.32 15.82 -10.98
N GLY A 250 20.25 15.11 -9.85
CA GLY A 250 19.01 14.94 -9.09
C GLY A 250 18.02 13.95 -9.68
N LYS A 251 18.36 13.21 -10.75
CA LYS A 251 17.49 12.21 -11.37
C LYS A 251 18.05 10.81 -11.23
N ILE A 252 17.16 9.86 -10.94
CA ILE A 252 17.45 8.43 -10.92
C ILE A 252 16.83 7.80 -12.15
N ALA A 253 17.62 7.01 -12.88
CA ALA A 253 17.15 6.09 -13.89
C ALA A 253 17.54 4.67 -13.47
N PHE A 254 16.57 3.75 -13.44
CA PHE A 254 16.78 2.37 -13.08
C PHE A 254 16.25 1.46 -14.19
N TYR A 255 17.15 0.64 -14.73
CA TYR A 255 16.93 -0.29 -15.83
C TYR A 255 17.25 -1.75 -15.46
N GLY A 256 17.74 -1.97 -14.23
CA GLY A 256 18.05 -3.30 -13.71
C GLY A 256 16.80 -4.13 -13.41
N ASP A 257 17.03 -5.41 -13.13
CA ASP A 257 16.00 -6.40 -12.78
C ASP A 257 15.90 -6.66 -11.27
N ALA A 258 16.67 -5.93 -10.46
CA ALA A 258 16.62 -6.02 -9.00
C ALA A 258 15.24 -5.61 -8.46
N SER A 259 14.78 -6.31 -7.42
CA SER A 259 13.50 -6.03 -6.78
C SER A 259 13.46 -4.64 -6.12
N GLU A 260 12.27 -4.06 -5.95
CA GLU A 260 12.10 -2.75 -5.30
C GLU A 260 12.64 -2.75 -3.87
N LYS A 261 12.52 -3.88 -3.15
CA LYS A 261 13.09 -4.05 -1.82
C LYS A 261 14.61 -4.00 -1.85
N GLU A 262 15.22 -4.64 -2.86
CA GLU A 262 16.67 -4.65 -3.03
C GLU A 262 17.20 -3.25 -3.38
N LEU A 263 16.52 -2.55 -4.29
CA LEU A 263 16.83 -1.17 -4.65
C LEU A 263 16.74 -0.24 -3.43
N LEU A 264 15.65 -0.33 -2.65
CA LEU A 264 15.45 0.44 -1.43
C LEU A 264 16.59 0.22 -0.43
N GLU A 265 16.93 -1.03 -0.14
CA GLU A 265 18.00 -1.38 0.80
C GLU A 265 19.37 -0.90 0.31
N ALA A 266 19.65 -1.03 -0.99
CA ALA A 266 20.90 -0.55 -1.58
C ALA A 266 21.06 0.97 -1.44
N LEU A 267 20.05 1.75 -1.82
CA LEU A 267 20.10 3.21 -1.74
C LEU A 267 20.16 3.70 -0.29
N LYS A 268 19.43 3.04 0.62
CA LYS A 268 19.48 3.31 2.06
C LYS A 268 20.88 3.06 2.62
N GLU A 269 21.50 1.93 2.28
CA GLU A 269 22.82 1.56 2.77
C GLU A 269 23.90 2.53 2.24
N VAL A 270 23.88 2.86 0.95
CA VAL A 270 24.80 3.85 0.34
C VAL A 270 24.65 5.21 1.02
N CYS A 271 23.43 5.72 1.16
CA CYS A 271 23.17 7.01 1.80
C CYS A 271 23.64 7.01 3.26
N THR A 272 23.35 5.94 4.01
CA THR A 272 23.78 5.80 5.40
C THR A 272 25.31 5.89 5.50
N GLU A 273 26.04 5.18 4.64
CA GLU A 273 27.52 5.20 4.61
C GLU A 273 28.10 6.57 4.20
N ILE A 274 27.40 7.35 3.37
CA ILE A 274 27.82 8.74 3.03
C ILE A 274 27.70 9.66 4.25
N ILE A 275 26.66 9.48 5.06
CA ILE A 275 26.35 10.34 6.21
C ILE A 275 27.18 9.95 7.44
N LYS A 276 27.46 8.65 7.56
CA LYS A 276 28.22 8.05 8.64
C LYS A 276 29.55 8.78 8.82
N HIS A 277 29.86 9.11 10.07
CA HIS A 277 31.09 9.81 10.50
C HIS A 277 31.10 11.35 10.31
N ASN A 278 30.00 11.99 9.87
CA ASN A 278 29.93 13.44 9.79
C ASN A 278 28.72 14.02 10.57
N LYS A 279 28.93 14.31 11.86
CA LYS A 279 27.88 14.86 12.75
C LYS A 279 27.34 16.22 12.29
N ASP A 280 28.15 17.02 11.61
CA ASP A 280 27.71 18.32 11.08
C ASP A 280 26.82 18.14 9.84
N LEU A 281 27.10 17.11 9.02
CA LEU A 281 26.25 16.71 7.90
C LEU A 281 24.89 16.21 8.39
N GLU A 282 24.85 15.34 9.40
CA GLU A 282 23.60 14.86 10.01
C GLU A 282 22.68 16.01 10.46
N LYS A 283 23.24 17.00 11.17
CA LYS A 283 22.48 18.19 11.61
C LYS A 283 21.93 19.01 10.45
N LYS A 284 22.71 19.20 9.39
CA LYS A 284 22.27 19.94 8.19
C LYS A 284 21.17 19.18 7.45
N ILE A 285 21.25 17.86 7.37
CA ILE A 285 20.20 17.03 6.76
C ILE A 285 18.89 17.17 7.54
N VAL A 286 18.92 17.08 8.88
CA VAL A 286 17.72 17.26 9.71
C VAL A 286 17.01 18.60 9.43
N GLN A 287 17.78 19.66 9.16
CA GLN A 287 17.25 20.99 8.83
C GLN A 287 16.69 21.05 7.39
N GLU A 288 17.51 20.69 6.39
CA GLU A 288 17.20 20.86 4.97
C GLU A 288 16.21 19.82 4.43
N ALA A 289 16.20 18.59 4.97
CA ALA A 289 15.29 17.51 4.58
C ALA A 289 14.01 17.45 5.44
N SER A 290 13.74 18.46 6.27
CA SER A 290 12.56 18.48 7.15
C SER A 290 11.23 18.35 6.40
N TYR A 291 11.15 18.93 5.19
CA TYR A 291 9.96 18.83 4.33
C TYR A 291 9.73 17.39 3.82
N LEU A 292 10.78 16.59 3.64
CA LEU A 292 10.67 15.18 3.23
C LEU A 292 9.97 14.34 4.30
N LYS A 293 10.17 14.68 5.59
CA LYS A 293 9.47 14.02 6.70
C LYS A 293 7.96 14.15 6.58
N GLN A 294 7.47 15.31 6.13
CA GLN A 294 6.05 15.56 5.95
C GLN A 294 5.53 14.94 4.66
N LYS A 295 6.25 15.17 3.55
CA LYS A 295 5.85 14.71 2.21
C LYS A 295 5.85 13.18 2.06
N TYR A 296 6.78 12.49 2.73
CA TYR A 296 6.97 11.05 2.62
C TYR A 296 6.73 10.31 3.95
N LYS A 297 5.95 10.88 4.88
CA LYS A 297 5.76 10.34 6.24
C LYS A 297 5.47 8.84 6.25
N ILE A 298 4.43 8.42 5.52
CA ILE A 298 3.99 7.03 5.44
C ILE A 298 5.08 6.15 4.82
N PHE A 299 5.71 6.61 3.73
CA PHE A 299 6.79 5.88 3.08
C PHE A 299 7.99 5.68 4.01
N ILE A 300 8.40 6.70 4.76
CA ILE A 300 9.52 6.64 5.72
C ILE A 300 9.22 5.67 6.86
N GLU A 301 8.02 5.74 7.45
CA GLU A 301 7.57 4.86 8.53
C GLU A 301 7.58 3.38 8.08
N ASN A 302 7.20 3.12 6.82
CA ASN A 302 7.10 1.77 6.28
C ASN A 302 8.42 1.18 5.77
N THR A 303 9.43 2.01 5.49
CA THR A 303 10.72 1.58 4.89
C THR A 303 11.90 1.67 5.85
N GLY A 304 11.67 2.21 7.06
CA GLY A 304 12.73 2.43 8.04
C GLY A 304 13.79 3.42 7.55
N LEU A 305 13.41 4.40 6.72
CA LEU A 305 14.30 5.48 6.26
C LEU A 305 14.46 6.60 7.30
N SER A 306 13.82 6.49 8.46
CA SER A 306 13.88 7.42 9.59
C SER A 306 15.33 7.78 9.97
N SER A 307 16.22 6.81 9.93
CA SER A 307 17.64 6.99 10.27
C SER A 307 18.37 7.97 9.34
N LEU A 308 17.98 8.06 8.06
CA LEU A 308 18.56 9.01 7.12
C LEU A 308 18.18 10.46 7.47
N LEU A 309 17.04 10.65 8.12
CA LEU A 309 16.50 11.98 8.45
C LEU A 309 16.73 12.37 9.92
N GLY A 310 17.60 11.62 10.62
CA GLY A 310 17.94 11.85 12.03
C GLY A 310 16.76 11.66 12.98
N ILE A 311 15.93 10.64 12.71
CA ILE A 311 14.82 10.19 13.56
C ILE A 311 15.18 8.81 14.12
#